data_AF-W2Z3G7-F1
#
_entry.id   AF-W2Z3G7-F1
#
_cell.length_a   1.000
_cell.length_b   1.000
_cell.length_c   1.000
_cell.angle_alpha   90.00
_cell.angle_beta   90.00
_cell.angle_gamma   90.00
#
_symmetry.space_group_name_H-M   'P 1'
#
loop_
_entity.id
_entity.type
_entity.pdbx_description
1 polymer ?
#
loop_
_entity_poly.entity_id
_entity_poly.type
_entity_poly.pdbx_seq_one_letter_code
_entity_poly.pdbx_strand_id
1 'polypeptide(L)'
;MANLLRVVALCATAATFANAATHYEYKTVDVDYNFDENEDSPRSVIMMIPDGTGPNVFTLARTVLDPSLQTRLHIDPHLMGTIQTHSSTSYITDSAAAATAYSTGYKTYDSAIAVDTYEQPLGTVLEAAKARGMVTGMIVTCRVTHATPASFAAHVLDRDSEDDIAAQYVANKKLDFLLGGGKKHFNDSMFEDLKANGYTVANNYQDLLDY
;
A
#
# COMPACT_ATOMS: atom_id res chain seq x y z
N MET A 1 -34.20 48.01 -54.71
CA MET A 1 -32.77 47.63 -54.76
C MET A 1 -32.16 48.10 -53.45
N ALA A 2 -31.64 47.28 -52.53
CA ALA A 2 -30.96 45.99 -52.65
C ALA A 2 -31.39 45.03 -51.52
N ASN A 3 -31.52 43.75 -51.87
CA ASN A 3 -31.69 42.62 -50.95
C ASN A 3 -30.36 42.37 -50.23
N LEU A 4 -30.36 42.40 -48.90
CA LEU A 4 -29.29 41.81 -48.10
C LEU A 4 -29.85 40.63 -47.32
N LEU A 5 -29.69 39.44 -47.91
CA LEU A 5 -29.85 38.15 -47.23
C LEU A 5 -28.95 38.15 -45.98
N ARG A 6 -29.55 38.04 -44.79
CA ARG A 6 -28.85 37.55 -43.61
C ARG A 6 -29.36 36.16 -43.32
N VAL A 7 -28.69 35.20 -43.96
CA VAL A 7 -28.70 33.78 -43.59
C VAL A 7 -28.09 33.68 -42.20
N VAL A 8 -28.92 33.43 -41.19
CA VAL A 8 -28.42 32.93 -39.91
C VAL A 8 -28.16 31.45 -40.15
N ALA A 9 -26.91 31.15 -40.51
CA ALA A 9 -26.41 29.79 -40.56
C ALA A 9 -26.46 29.22 -39.14
N LEU A 10 -27.40 28.31 -38.92
CA LEU A 10 -27.44 27.44 -37.76
C LEU A 10 -26.17 26.57 -37.86
N CYS A 11 -25.08 27.01 -37.22
CA CYS A 11 -23.87 26.20 -37.10
C CYS A 11 -24.18 25.00 -36.21
N ALA A 12 -24.62 23.92 -36.85
CA ALA A 12 -24.46 22.56 -36.34
C ALA A 12 -22.96 22.23 -36.31
N THR A 13 -22.22 22.79 -35.36
CA THR A 13 -20.95 22.21 -34.95
C THR A 13 -21.29 21.11 -33.97
N ALA A 14 -21.49 19.94 -34.58
CA ALA A 14 -21.52 18.64 -33.95
C ALA A 14 -20.62 18.61 -32.72
N ALA A 15 -21.21 18.24 -31.58
CA ALA A 15 -20.46 17.69 -30.46
C ALA A 15 -19.55 16.61 -31.03
N THR A 16 -18.27 16.91 -31.15
CA THR A 16 -17.24 15.88 -31.28
C THR A 16 -17.24 15.12 -29.97
N PHE A 17 -18.15 14.17 -29.84
CA PHE A 17 -17.86 12.94 -29.13
C PHE A 17 -16.65 12.36 -29.85
N ALA A 18 -15.46 12.73 -29.39
CA ALA A 18 -14.29 11.95 -29.66
C ALA A 18 -14.64 10.55 -29.14
N ASN A 19 -14.89 9.65 -30.08
CA ASN A 19 -14.96 8.22 -29.83
C ASN A 19 -13.69 7.85 -29.05
N ALA A 20 -13.79 7.78 -27.72
CA ALA A 20 -12.89 7.00 -26.90
C ALA A 20 -13.19 5.49 -27.08
N ALA A 21 -13.51 5.09 -28.31
CA ALA A 21 -13.95 3.76 -28.69
C ALA A 21 -12.82 2.94 -29.32
N THR A 22 -11.56 3.35 -29.13
CA THR A 22 -10.48 2.35 -29.15
C THR A 22 -10.47 1.66 -27.80
N HIS A 23 -11.37 0.68 -27.63
CA HIS A 23 -11.15 -0.37 -26.65
C HIS A 23 -9.91 -1.13 -27.10
N TYR A 24 -8.76 -0.77 -26.54
CA TYR A 24 -7.62 -1.67 -26.57
C TYR A 24 -7.97 -2.83 -25.64
N GLU A 25 -8.38 -3.94 -26.25
CA GLU A 25 -8.55 -5.20 -25.55
C GLU A 25 -7.15 -5.74 -25.19
N TYR A 26 -6.62 -5.24 -24.08
CA TYR A 26 -5.44 -5.84 -23.48
C TYR A 26 -5.92 -7.13 -22.82
N LYS A 27 -5.42 -8.28 -23.28
CA LYS A 27 -5.53 -9.54 -22.54
C LYS A 27 -4.76 -9.40 -21.23
N THR A 28 -5.41 -8.87 -20.20
CA THR A 28 -5.02 -9.17 -18.83
C THR A 28 -5.31 -10.66 -18.63
N VAL A 29 -4.31 -11.40 -18.14
CA VAL A 29 -4.54 -12.76 -17.65
C VAL A 29 -5.35 -12.60 -16.38
N ASP A 30 -6.67 -12.58 -16.54
CA ASP A 30 -7.59 -12.59 -15.42
C ASP A 30 -7.59 -14.02 -14.87
N VAL A 31 -6.96 -14.19 -13.72
CA VAL A 31 -6.92 -15.49 -13.05
C VAL A 31 -8.18 -15.54 -12.19
N ASP A 32 -9.13 -16.39 -12.60
CA ASP A 32 -10.32 -16.66 -11.80
C ASP A 32 -9.91 -17.37 -10.50
N TYR A 33 -9.78 -16.59 -9.44
CA TYR A 33 -9.49 -17.06 -8.09
C TYR A 33 -10.75 -17.57 -7.36
N ASN A 34 -11.88 -17.70 -8.06
CA ASN A 34 -13.16 -18.19 -7.53
C ASN A 34 -13.71 -17.30 -6.41
N PHE A 35 -13.47 -15.99 -6.49
CA PHE A 35 -14.06 -15.01 -5.58
C PHE A 35 -15.50 -14.69 -6.02
N ASP A 36 -16.42 -14.65 -5.06
CA ASP A 36 -17.77 -14.15 -5.31
C ASP A 36 -17.72 -12.62 -5.44
N GLU A 37 -17.65 -12.12 -6.68
CA GLU A 37 -17.67 -10.69 -6.98
C GLU A 37 -19.07 -10.06 -6.83
N ASN A 38 -20.10 -10.84 -6.46
CA ASN A 38 -21.50 -10.36 -6.38
C ASN A 38 -21.87 -9.68 -5.05
N GLU A 39 -20.94 -9.43 -4.14
CA GLU A 39 -21.23 -8.61 -2.96
C GLU A 39 -20.95 -7.13 -3.22
N ASP A 40 -21.97 -6.28 -3.04
CA ASP A 40 -21.90 -4.81 -3.13
C ASP A 40 -20.95 -4.15 -2.08
N SER A 41 -20.18 -4.95 -1.33
CA SER A 41 -19.24 -4.46 -0.32
C SER A 41 -17.90 -5.18 -0.40
N PRO A 42 -16.75 -4.45 -0.30
CA PRO A 42 -15.44 -5.08 -0.36
C PRO A 42 -15.20 -5.94 0.88
N ARG A 43 -14.96 -7.24 0.66
CA ARG A 43 -14.64 -8.22 1.72
C ARG A 43 -13.24 -8.02 2.33
N SER A 44 -12.29 -7.56 1.52
CA SER A 44 -10.87 -7.47 1.88
C SER A 44 -10.25 -6.18 1.35
N VAL A 45 -9.21 -5.69 2.04
CA VAL A 45 -8.40 -4.57 1.57
C VAL A 45 -6.95 -5.01 1.52
N ILE A 46 -6.31 -4.86 0.37
CA ILE A 46 -4.88 -5.10 0.18
C ILE A 46 -4.23 -3.76 -0.17
N MET A 47 -3.34 -3.28 0.69
CA MET A 47 -2.58 -2.07 0.46
C MET A 47 -1.16 -2.41 0.03
N MET A 48 -0.80 -2.05 -1.20
CA MET A 48 0.55 -2.23 -1.74
C MET A 48 1.31 -0.91 -1.68
N ILE A 49 2.37 -0.85 -0.89
CA ILE A 49 3.21 0.35 -0.75
C ILE A 49 4.56 0.10 -1.44
N PRO A 50 4.80 0.67 -2.64
CA PRO A 50 6.11 0.66 -3.26
C PRO A 50 6.95 1.82 -2.69
N ASP A 51 7.74 1.54 -1.64
CA ASP A 51 8.57 2.55 -0.97
C ASP A 51 9.49 3.29 -1.97
N GLY A 52 9.59 4.61 -1.84
CA GLY A 52 10.38 5.47 -2.72
C GLY A 52 9.91 5.58 -4.19
N THR A 53 8.70 5.13 -4.52
CA THR A 53 8.25 5.00 -5.92
C THR A 53 7.38 6.18 -6.37
N GLY A 54 7.96 7.05 -7.19
CA GLY A 54 7.24 8.11 -7.91
C GLY A 54 6.93 7.74 -9.38
N PRO A 55 6.23 8.63 -10.12
CA PRO A 55 5.92 8.41 -11.54
C PRO A 55 7.15 8.12 -12.42
N ASN A 56 8.30 8.72 -12.07
CA ASN A 56 9.58 8.49 -12.72
C ASN A 56 10.05 7.04 -12.64
N VAL A 57 9.81 6.36 -11.51
CA VAL A 57 10.20 4.95 -11.31
C VAL A 57 9.37 4.03 -12.19
N PHE A 58 8.06 4.28 -12.33
CA PHE A 58 7.22 3.51 -13.26
C PHE A 58 7.65 3.71 -14.72
N THR A 59 8.01 4.93 -15.11
CA THR A 59 8.55 5.19 -16.45
C THR A 59 9.86 4.44 -16.68
N LEU A 60 10.77 4.45 -15.70
CA LEU A 60 12.02 3.69 -15.78
C LEU A 60 11.75 2.18 -15.92
N ALA A 61 10.83 1.64 -15.12
CA ALA A 61 10.47 0.22 -15.17
C ALA A 61 9.92 -0.18 -16.55
N ARG A 62 9.06 0.65 -17.17
CA ARG A 62 8.57 0.42 -18.55
C ARG A 62 9.73 0.37 -19.55
N THR A 63 10.62 1.35 -19.51
CA THR A 63 11.75 1.43 -20.45
C THR A 63 12.72 0.26 -20.32
N VAL A 64 12.97 -0.22 -19.09
CA VAL A 64 13.85 -1.38 -18.85
C VAL A 64 13.18 -2.69 -19.29
N LEU A 65 11.87 -2.84 -19.03
CA LEU A 65 11.11 -4.03 -19.43
C LEU A 65 11.01 -4.15 -20.95
N ASP A 66 10.67 -3.06 -21.62
CA ASP A 66 10.50 -3.00 -23.07
C ASP A 66 10.91 -1.62 -23.59
N PRO A 67 12.12 -1.50 -24.17
CA PRO A 67 12.60 -0.25 -24.76
C PRO A 67 11.74 0.28 -25.93
N SER A 68 10.90 -0.58 -26.55
CA SER A 68 9.97 -0.17 -27.61
C SER A 68 8.67 0.46 -27.09
N LEU A 69 8.46 0.41 -25.76
CA LEU A 69 7.31 0.97 -25.03
C LEU A 69 5.95 0.43 -25.52
N GLN A 70 5.91 -0.78 -26.09
CA GLN A 70 4.66 -1.42 -26.53
C GLN A 70 4.01 -2.22 -25.38
N THR A 71 4.79 -2.59 -24.38
CA THR A 71 4.34 -3.35 -23.20
C THR A 71 3.97 -2.41 -22.06
N ARG A 72 2.82 -2.66 -21.41
CA ARG A 72 2.37 -1.95 -20.20
C ARG A 72 2.72 -2.73 -18.95
N LEU A 73 2.98 -2.04 -17.84
CA LEU A 73 3.08 -2.68 -16.52
C LEU A 73 1.68 -3.08 -16.04
N HIS A 74 1.59 -4.13 -15.24
CA HIS A 74 0.31 -4.54 -14.62
C HIS A 74 -0.31 -3.43 -13.76
N ILE A 75 0.49 -2.52 -13.20
CA ILE A 75 -0.02 -1.40 -12.41
C ILE A 75 -0.61 -0.28 -13.29
N ASP A 76 -0.28 -0.21 -14.58
CA ASP A 76 -0.63 0.92 -15.45
C ASP A 76 -2.13 1.24 -15.53
N PRO A 77 -3.04 0.26 -15.60
CA PRO A 77 -4.49 0.53 -15.58
C PRO A 77 -4.99 1.08 -14.24
N HIS A 78 -4.24 0.88 -13.16
CA HIS A 78 -4.62 1.23 -11.79
C HIS A 78 -3.95 2.52 -11.29
N LEU A 79 -2.99 3.08 -12.04
CA LEU A 79 -2.33 4.34 -11.70
C LEU A 79 -3.29 5.52 -11.90
N MET A 80 -3.94 5.96 -10.81
CA MET A 80 -4.86 7.09 -10.81
C MET A 80 -4.60 8.04 -9.63
N GLY A 81 -4.77 9.34 -9.89
CA GLY A 81 -4.67 10.39 -8.88
C GLY A 81 -3.24 10.74 -8.46
N THR A 82 -3.14 11.69 -7.54
CA THR A 82 -1.89 12.11 -6.88
C THR A 82 -2.18 12.42 -5.42
N ILE A 83 -1.16 12.28 -4.56
CA ILE A 83 -1.27 12.55 -3.11
C ILE A 83 -0.14 13.46 -2.64
N GLN A 84 -0.37 14.19 -1.54
CA GLN A 84 0.65 14.98 -0.87
C GLN A 84 1.32 14.16 0.25
N THR A 85 2.64 14.02 0.17
CA THR A 85 3.40 13.11 1.03
C THR A 85 4.13 13.78 2.18
N HIS A 86 4.11 15.11 2.32
CA HIS A 86 4.84 15.82 3.39
C HIS A 86 4.51 15.29 4.80
N SER A 87 5.47 15.38 5.72
CA SER A 87 5.25 15.12 7.15
C SER A 87 4.86 16.42 7.87
N SER A 88 4.72 16.37 9.19
CA SER A 88 4.46 17.57 10.01
C SER A 88 5.71 18.42 10.19
N THR A 89 6.90 17.84 9.97
CA THR A 89 8.21 18.48 10.18
C THR A 89 8.96 18.77 8.89
N SER A 90 8.60 18.14 7.77
CA SER A 90 9.32 18.26 6.50
C SER A 90 8.41 18.21 5.27
N TYR A 91 8.76 18.99 4.25
CA TYR A 91 8.16 18.86 2.91
C TYR A 91 8.52 17.54 2.22
N ILE A 92 9.63 16.92 2.63
CA ILE A 92 10.10 15.62 2.16
C ILE A 92 10.03 14.68 3.36
N THR A 93 8.95 13.89 3.42
CA THR A 93 8.73 12.91 4.50
C THR A 93 9.78 11.82 4.50
N ASP A 94 9.95 11.17 5.65
CA ASP A 94 10.51 9.83 5.73
C ASP A 94 9.42 8.75 5.63
N SER A 95 9.83 7.47 5.55
CA SER A 95 8.88 6.34 5.50
C SER A 95 8.01 6.20 6.76
N ALA A 96 8.50 6.61 7.93
CA ALA A 96 7.79 6.44 9.20
C ALA A 96 6.56 7.37 9.29
N ALA A 97 6.75 8.66 9.03
CA ALA A 97 5.66 9.63 9.01
C ALA A 97 4.65 9.34 7.88
N ALA A 98 5.14 8.91 6.71
CA ALA A 98 4.28 8.54 5.58
C ALA A 98 3.42 7.31 5.90
N ALA A 99 4.03 6.26 6.44
CA ALA A 99 3.31 5.04 6.78
C ALA A 99 2.36 5.24 7.98
N THR A 100 2.72 6.09 8.94
CA THR A 100 1.80 6.50 10.02
C THR A 100 0.58 7.22 9.45
N ALA A 101 0.75 8.09 8.45
CA ALA A 101 -0.38 8.73 7.79
C ALA A 101 -1.27 7.71 7.04
N TYR A 102 -0.68 6.72 6.38
CA TYR A 102 -1.43 5.65 5.73
C TYR A 102 -2.19 4.76 6.72
N SER A 103 -1.59 4.44 7.87
CA SER A 103 -2.14 3.50 8.82
C SER A 103 -3.15 4.12 9.79
N THR A 104 -3.00 5.41 10.12
CA THR A 104 -3.81 6.09 11.15
C THR A 104 -4.69 7.20 10.60
N GLY A 105 -4.36 7.75 9.42
CA GLY A 105 -5.00 8.94 8.86
C GLY A 105 -4.47 10.27 9.42
N TYR A 106 -3.46 10.26 10.30
CA TYR A 106 -2.89 11.47 10.90
C TYR A 106 -1.46 11.74 10.42
N LYS A 107 -1.13 13.02 10.24
CA LYS A 107 0.26 13.45 10.02
C LYS A 107 1.01 13.46 11.35
N THR A 108 2.29 13.11 11.30
CA THR A 108 3.22 13.12 12.43
C THR A 108 4.60 13.63 12.00
N TYR A 109 5.58 13.64 12.90
CA TYR A 109 6.96 14.03 12.63
C TYR A 109 7.76 12.86 12.00
N ASP A 110 8.85 13.19 11.29
CA ASP A 110 9.72 12.15 10.69
C ASP A 110 10.29 11.22 11.78
N SER A 111 10.49 9.94 11.47
CA SER A 111 10.87 8.86 12.40
C SER A 111 9.77 8.36 13.34
N ALA A 112 8.62 9.04 13.48
CA ALA A 112 7.56 8.59 14.36
C ALA A 112 6.80 7.38 13.79
N ILE A 113 6.53 6.38 14.63
CA ILE A 113 5.80 5.16 14.27
C ILE A 113 4.46 5.15 15.01
N ALA A 114 3.37 5.39 14.28
CA ALA A 114 1.98 5.35 14.76
C ALA A 114 1.73 6.14 16.06
N VAL A 115 2.39 7.29 16.20
CA VAL A 115 2.14 8.28 17.26
C VAL A 115 1.86 9.65 16.63
N ASP A 116 1.10 10.49 17.33
CA ASP A 116 0.84 11.86 16.92
C ASP A 116 2.02 12.80 17.22
N THR A 117 1.88 14.09 16.88
CA THR A 117 2.91 15.11 17.17
C THR A 117 3.10 15.42 18.65
N TYR A 118 2.25 14.89 19.52
CA TYR A 118 2.35 14.97 20.98
C TYR A 118 2.84 13.64 21.58
N GLU A 119 3.42 12.78 20.75
CA GLU A 119 4.00 11.49 21.14
C GLU A 119 2.98 10.50 21.70
N GLN A 120 1.69 10.70 21.42
CA GLN A 120 0.62 9.81 21.87
C GLN A 120 0.32 8.72 20.83
N PRO A 121 0.14 7.45 21.24
CA PRO A 121 -0.23 6.37 20.33
C PRO A 121 -1.54 6.62 19.58
N LEU A 122 -1.52 6.35 18.28
CA LEU A 122 -2.67 6.43 17.39
C LEU A 122 -3.10 5.04 16.95
N GLY A 123 -4.39 4.72 17.07
CA GLY A 123 -4.92 3.43 16.60
C GLY A 123 -4.75 3.26 15.09
N THR A 124 -4.29 2.09 14.66
CA THR A 124 -4.04 1.82 13.24
C THR A 124 -5.21 1.10 12.56
N VAL A 125 -5.25 1.13 11.23
CA VAL A 125 -6.21 0.39 10.42
C VAL A 125 -6.11 -1.13 10.62
N LEU A 126 -4.91 -1.69 10.84
CA LEU A 126 -4.77 -3.11 11.14
C LEU A 126 -5.29 -3.45 12.54
N GLU A 127 -5.07 -2.59 13.52
CA GLU A 127 -5.66 -2.80 14.86
C GLU A 127 -7.18 -2.74 14.82
N ALA A 128 -7.74 -1.78 14.09
CA ALA A 128 -9.18 -1.68 13.86
C ALA A 128 -9.73 -2.91 13.13
N ALA A 129 -9.03 -3.41 12.10
CA ALA A 129 -9.40 -4.63 11.38
C ALA A 129 -9.37 -5.86 12.31
N LYS A 130 -8.31 -6.00 13.12
CA LYS A 130 -8.20 -7.10 14.08
C LYS A 130 -9.30 -7.07 15.14
N ALA A 131 -9.63 -5.87 15.66
CA ALA A 131 -10.72 -5.69 16.61
C ALA A 131 -12.10 -6.06 16.02
N ARG A 132 -12.24 -6.02 14.70
CA ARG A 132 -13.44 -6.47 13.96
C ARG A 132 -13.40 -7.94 13.57
N GLY A 133 -12.40 -8.70 14.03
CA GLY A 133 -12.25 -10.12 13.73
C GLY A 133 -11.77 -10.42 12.30
N MET A 134 -11.24 -9.43 11.60
CA MET A 134 -10.64 -9.63 10.28
C MET A 134 -9.25 -10.26 10.41
N VAL A 135 -8.84 -10.97 9.36
CA VAL A 135 -7.46 -11.46 9.23
C VAL A 135 -6.56 -10.29 8.88
N THR A 136 -5.47 -10.12 9.63
CA THR A 136 -4.51 -9.03 9.46
C THR A 136 -3.11 -9.57 9.25
N GLY A 137 -2.33 -8.93 8.39
CA GLY A 137 -0.95 -9.34 8.19
C GLY A 137 -0.18 -8.42 7.28
N MET A 138 1.12 -8.63 7.24
CA MET A 138 2.05 -7.82 6.47
C MET A 138 3.07 -8.69 5.74
N ILE A 139 3.36 -8.32 4.50
CA ILE A 139 4.39 -8.95 3.67
C ILE A 139 5.31 -7.85 3.20
N VAL A 140 6.59 -7.98 3.51
CA VAL A 140 7.62 -7.01 3.14
C VAL A 140 8.86 -7.70 2.62
N THR A 141 9.58 -7.02 1.73
CA THR A 141 10.89 -7.44 1.25
C THR A 141 12.04 -6.97 2.15
N CYS A 142 11.77 -6.02 3.05
CA CYS A 142 12.71 -5.48 4.02
C CYS A 142 12.58 -6.17 5.39
N ARG A 143 13.05 -5.54 6.46
CA ARG A 143 12.83 -6.02 7.83
C ARG A 143 11.38 -5.74 8.22
N VAL A 144 10.73 -6.71 8.86
CA VAL A 144 9.35 -6.55 9.37
C VAL A 144 9.22 -5.47 10.44
N THR A 145 10.33 -5.11 11.07
CA THR A 145 10.49 -4.04 12.07
C THR A 145 10.84 -2.68 11.45
N HIS A 146 11.02 -2.59 10.12
CA HIS A 146 11.29 -1.33 9.46
C HIS A 146 10.06 -0.40 9.52
N ALA A 147 10.27 0.91 9.31
CA ALA A 147 9.25 1.93 9.53
C ALA A 147 7.90 1.68 8.84
N THR A 148 7.92 1.26 7.56
CA THR A 148 6.71 1.07 6.77
C THR A 148 5.78 0.00 7.36
N PRO A 149 6.21 -1.26 7.61
CA PRO A 149 5.37 -2.22 8.31
C PRO A 149 5.13 -1.85 9.78
N ALA A 150 6.13 -1.32 10.49
CA ALA A 150 6.01 -0.95 11.90
C ALA A 150 4.86 0.02 12.18
N SER A 151 4.66 0.99 11.31
CA SER A 151 3.60 2.00 11.46
C SER A 151 2.18 1.43 11.40
N PHE A 152 1.98 0.18 10.99
CA PHE A 152 0.68 -0.48 11.00
C PHE A 152 0.43 -1.33 12.26
N ALA A 153 1.45 -1.69 13.03
CA ALA A 153 1.29 -2.70 14.09
C ALA A 153 2.13 -2.46 15.36
N ALA A 154 2.87 -1.36 15.44
CA ALA A 154 3.62 -0.94 16.62
C ALA A 154 3.50 0.58 16.82
N HIS A 155 3.84 1.05 18.01
CA HIS A 155 3.85 2.47 18.37
C HIS A 155 5.15 2.81 19.09
N VAL A 156 6.03 3.59 18.45
CA VAL A 156 7.32 4.02 19.02
C VAL A 156 7.64 5.45 18.57
N LEU A 157 8.39 6.18 19.40
CA LEU A 157 8.76 7.57 19.12
C LEU A 157 9.86 7.69 18.06
N ASP A 158 10.65 6.63 17.90
CA ASP A 158 11.75 6.55 16.94
C ASP A 158 11.70 5.20 16.20
N ARG A 159 11.68 5.27 14.88
CA ARG A 159 11.70 4.13 13.95
C ARG A 159 12.90 3.20 14.14
N ASP A 160 14.00 3.68 14.73
CA ASP A 160 15.20 2.88 14.96
C ASP A 160 15.09 1.98 16.20
N SER A 161 14.03 2.11 17.01
CA SER A 161 13.66 1.19 18.09
C SER A 161 13.10 -0.14 17.57
N GLU A 162 13.78 -0.79 16.63
CA GLU A 162 13.34 -2.01 15.96
C GLU A 162 13.16 -3.21 16.93
N ASP A 163 13.93 -3.27 18.02
CA ASP A 163 13.78 -4.30 19.06
C ASP A 163 12.48 -4.12 19.86
N ASP A 164 12.11 -2.86 20.17
CA ASP A 164 10.84 -2.56 20.84
C ASP A 164 9.65 -2.85 19.92
N ILE A 165 9.79 -2.57 18.62
CA ILE A 165 8.79 -2.91 17.60
C ILE A 165 8.58 -4.44 17.56
N ALA A 166 9.67 -5.22 17.51
CA ALA A 166 9.59 -6.68 17.55
C ALA A 166 8.92 -7.18 18.83
N ALA A 167 9.26 -6.61 19.99
CA ALA A 167 8.65 -6.95 21.26
C ALA A 167 7.13 -6.66 21.27
N GLN A 168 6.68 -5.55 20.70
CA GLN A 168 5.26 -5.22 20.58
C GLN A 168 4.50 -6.22 19.69
N TYR A 169 5.08 -6.65 18.57
CA TYR A 169 4.46 -7.66 17.71
C TYR A 169 4.21 -8.96 18.46
N VAL A 170 5.22 -9.43 19.22
CA VAL A 170 5.16 -10.68 20.00
C VAL A 170 4.22 -10.55 21.19
N ALA A 171 4.22 -9.40 21.88
CA ALA A 171 3.36 -9.17 23.03
C ALA A 171 1.87 -9.11 22.63
N ASN A 172 1.56 -8.34 21.58
CA ASN A 172 0.18 -8.06 21.19
C ASN A 172 -0.44 -9.19 20.37
N LYS A 173 0.36 -9.95 19.60
CA LYS A 173 -0.10 -11.07 18.75
C LYS A 173 -1.30 -10.70 17.86
N LYS A 174 -1.35 -9.44 17.41
CA LYS A 174 -2.47 -8.88 16.64
C LYS A 174 -2.37 -9.14 15.14
N LEU A 175 -1.26 -9.73 14.67
CA LEU A 175 -1.03 -10.08 13.27
C LEU A 175 -1.20 -11.59 13.10
N ASP A 176 -2.01 -12.02 12.13
CA ASP A 176 -2.20 -13.43 11.78
C ASP A 176 -1.02 -13.96 10.95
N PHE A 177 -0.42 -13.11 10.10
CA PHE A 177 0.80 -13.44 9.37
C PHE A 177 1.76 -12.25 9.27
N LEU A 178 3.05 -12.54 9.29
CA LEU A 178 4.12 -11.56 9.13
C LEU A 178 5.26 -12.19 8.35
N LEU A 179 5.50 -11.70 7.13
CA LEU A 179 6.54 -12.22 6.24
C LEU A 179 7.54 -11.12 5.89
N GLY A 180 8.82 -11.40 6.11
CA GLY A 180 9.92 -10.51 5.75
C GLY A 180 11.22 -10.88 6.44
N GLY A 181 12.22 -10.01 6.31
CA GLY A 181 13.49 -10.14 7.03
C GLY A 181 13.43 -9.60 8.47
N GLY A 182 14.60 -9.44 9.09
CA GLY A 182 14.71 -8.79 10.39
C GLY A 182 14.79 -9.73 11.60
N LYS A 183 15.03 -11.03 11.38
CA LYS A 183 15.20 -12.05 12.44
C LYS A 183 16.10 -11.61 13.61
N LYS A 184 17.11 -10.77 13.35
CA LYS A 184 18.03 -10.24 14.37
C LYS A 184 17.35 -9.48 15.52
N HIS A 185 16.15 -8.94 15.32
CA HIS A 185 15.37 -8.22 16.32
C HIS A 185 14.48 -9.15 17.19
N PHE A 186 14.45 -10.43 16.85
CA PHE A 186 13.68 -11.45 17.55
C PHE A 186 14.64 -12.42 18.21
N ASN A 187 14.53 -12.57 19.52
CA ASN A 187 15.32 -13.54 20.28
C ASN A 187 14.60 -14.91 20.36
N ASP A 188 15.30 -15.93 20.87
CA ASP A 188 14.76 -17.29 20.93
C ASP A 188 13.50 -17.39 21.79
N SER A 189 13.41 -16.65 22.91
CA SER A 189 12.22 -16.69 23.78
C SER A 189 10.99 -16.08 23.11
N MET A 190 11.16 -15.07 22.26
CA MET A 190 10.08 -14.53 21.43
C MET A 190 9.57 -15.57 20.44
N PHE A 191 10.46 -16.32 19.79
CA PHE A 191 10.06 -17.39 18.88
C PHE A 191 9.37 -18.55 19.61
N GLU A 192 9.83 -18.89 20.81
CA GLU A 192 9.19 -19.89 21.67
C GLU A 192 7.78 -19.46 22.08
N ASP A 193 7.59 -18.19 22.49
CA ASP A 193 6.27 -17.63 22.82
C ASP A 193 5.33 -17.66 21.61
N LEU A 194 5.79 -17.23 20.43
CA LEU A 194 5.00 -17.30 19.20
C LEU A 194 4.56 -18.74 18.88
N LYS A 195 5.48 -19.71 18.94
CA LYS A 195 5.16 -21.13 18.70
C LYS A 195 4.17 -21.68 19.73
N ALA A 196 4.34 -21.35 21.00
CA ALA A 196 3.42 -21.75 22.06
C ALA A 196 2.00 -21.20 21.85
N ASN A 197 1.87 -20.11 21.09
CA ASN A 197 0.60 -19.50 20.71
C ASN A 197 0.13 -19.88 19.30
N GLY A 198 0.68 -20.95 18.72
CA GLY A 198 0.19 -21.53 17.46
C GLY A 198 0.74 -20.90 16.19
N TYR A 199 1.73 -20.01 16.29
CA TYR A 199 2.42 -19.49 15.10
C TYR A 199 3.41 -20.50 14.53
N THR A 200 3.41 -20.65 13.22
CA THR A 200 4.47 -21.36 12.49
C THR A 200 5.58 -20.38 12.12
N VAL A 201 6.83 -20.77 12.35
CA VAL A 201 8.01 -19.96 11.99
C VAL A 201 8.67 -20.59 10.76
N ALA A 202 8.50 -19.96 9.59
CA ALA A 202 9.20 -20.30 8.37
C ALA A 202 10.49 -19.47 8.25
N ASN A 203 11.64 -20.13 8.07
CA ASN A 203 12.95 -19.46 7.96
C ASN A 203 13.48 -19.39 6.53
N ASN A 204 12.87 -20.13 5.61
CA ASN A 204 13.29 -20.21 4.23
C ASN A 204 12.09 -20.46 3.31
N TYR A 205 12.34 -20.43 2.00
CA TYR A 205 11.29 -20.62 0.99
C TYR A 205 10.63 -22.00 1.06
N GLN A 206 11.39 -23.05 1.37
CA GLN A 206 10.83 -24.39 1.49
C GLN A 206 9.90 -24.50 2.70
N ASP A 207 10.30 -23.96 3.87
CA ASP A 207 9.43 -23.92 5.06
C ASP A 207 8.09 -23.22 4.77
N LEU A 208 8.10 -22.18 3.92
CA LEU A 208 6.89 -21.46 3.53
C LEU A 208 6.00 -22.27 2.58
N LEU A 209 6.59 -23.08 1.70
CA LEU A 209 5.85 -23.99 0.81
C LEU A 209 5.26 -25.19 1.55
N ASP A 210 5.90 -25.62 2.64
CA ASP A 210 5.51 -26.77 3.43
C ASP A 210 4.43 -26.45 4.49
N TYR A 211 4.08 -25.17 4.66
CA TYR A 211 3.01 -24.67 5.54
C TYR A 211 1.62 -24.84 4.91
#